data_AF-E5Y4R5-F1
#
_entry.id   AF-E5Y4R5-F1
#
_cell.length_a   1.000
_cell.length_b   1.000
_cell.length_c   1.000
_cell.angle_alpha   90.00
_cell.angle_beta   90.00
_cell.angle_gamma   90.00
#
_symmetry.space_group_name_H-M   'P 1'
#
loop_
_entity.id
_entity.type
_entity.pdbx_description
1 polymer ?
#
loop_
_entity_poly.entity_id
_entity_poly.type
_entity_poly.pdbx_seq_one_letter_code
_entity_poly.pdbx_strand_id
1 'polypeptide(L)'
;MDQNVILVETVPLEFDLESLGCRLRIRPGQTKFMDRLSRLAEEAARVARPKAVARLCGLTILDEEKVQVGEVTFSSPLLRQKMDGLGRAFPYLASEGTELADWSLSLSSSLEQVFASALREVAVQQAENLLERTLLERYGIAQVSAMNPGSLKVWSLEEQVPLFELLAPLPEKLGVTLLPSLMMRPEYSVSGVFFQTDSKFYNCQLCPKKECPNRRTPSLVT
;
A
#
# COMPACT_ATOMS: atom_id res chain seq x y z
N MET A 1 -15.65 16.50 -9.20
CA MET A 1 -14.98 15.25 -8.78
C MET A 1 -16.04 14.20 -8.54
N ASP A 2 -15.80 12.96 -8.94
CA ASP A 2 -16.68 11.83 -8.64
C ASP A 2 -16.86 11.71 -7.12
N GLN A 3 -18.10 11.72 -6.63
CA GLN A 3 -18.39 11.62 -5.20
C GLN A 3 -17.96 10.25 -4.63
N ASN A 4 -17.70 9.26 -5.48
CA ASN A 4 -17.24 7.94 -5.03
C ASN A 4 -15.73 7.85 -4.86
N VAL A 5 -14.97 8.90 -5.17
CA VAL A 5 -13.50 8.89 -5.07
C VAL A 5 -13.02 9.65 -3.82
N ILE A 6 -12.11 9.05 -3.07
CA ILE A 6 -11.27 9.71 -2.07
C ILE A 6 -9.88 9.84 -2.66
N LEU A 7 -9.35 11.06 -2.67
CA LEU A 7 -8.01 11.35 -3.14
C LEU A 7 -7.22 12.04 -2.02
N VAL A 8 -6.03 11.54 -1.74
CA VAL A 8 -5.04 12.09 -0.82
C VAL A 8 -3.86 12.58 -1.64
N GLU A 9 -3.75 13.90 -1.80
CA GLU A 9 -2.68 14.56 -2.60
C GLU A 9 -1.60 15.18 -1.72
N THR A 10 -1.87 15.36 -0.43
CA THR A 10 -0.94 15.94 0.54
C THR A 10 -0.88 15.04 1.76
N VAL A 11 0.28 14.45 2.00
CA VAL A 11 0.55 13.61 3.17
C VAL A 11 1.56 14.37 4.03
N PRO A 12 1.25 14.65 5.31
CA PRO A 12 2.22 15.23 6.25
C PRO A 12 3.25 14.16 6.59
N LEU A 13 4.33 14.10 5.81
CA LEU A 13 5.32 13.04 5.89
C LEU A 13 6.24 13.24 7.09
N GLU A 14 6.32 12.22 7.95
CA GLU A 14 7.18 12.23 9.13
C GLU A 14 8.08 10.99 9.19
N PHE A 15 9.36 11.14 9.50
CA PHE A 15 10.28 10.01 9.61
C PHE A 15 10.71 9.81 11.06
N ASP A 16 10.31 8.68 11.66
CA ASP A 16 10.85 8.23 12.94
C ASP A 16 12.25 7.65 12.71
N LEU A 17 13.26 8.50 12.86
CA LEU A 17 14.66 8.15 12.60
C LEU A 17 15.19 7.08 13.55
N GLU A 18 14.71 7.04 14.80
CA GLU A 18 15.14 6.04 15.78
C GLU A 18 14.63 4.66 15.40
N SER A 19 13.33 4.54 15.10
CA SER A 19 12.72 3.30 14.62
C SER A 19 13.32 2.84 13.29
N LEU A 20 13.55 3.78 12.35
CA LEU A 20 14.22 3.49 11.09
C LEU A 20 15.66 3.01 11.30
N GLY A 21 16.43 3.66 12.17
CA GLY A 21 17.80 3.27 12.51
C GLY A 21 17.85 1.85 13.09
N CYS A 22 16.92 1.52 14.00
CA CYS A 22 16.77 0.17 14.54
C CYS A 22 16.46 -0.87 13.45
N ARG A 23 15.50 -0.59 12.56
CA ARG A 23 15.14 -1.46 11.43
C ARG A 23 16.32 -1.67 10.47
N LEU A 24 17.10 -0.63 10.25
CA LEU A 24 18.31 -0.63 9.43
C LEU A 24 19.53 -1.23 10.16
N ARG A 25 19.35 -1.72 11.40
CA ARG A 25 20.39 -2.32 12.26
C ARG A 25 21.58 -1.39 12.53
N ILE A 26 21.33 -0.08 12.57
CA ILE A 26 22.32 0.90 13.02
C ILE A 26 22.44 0.76 14.54
N ARG A 27 23.63 0.36 15.00
CA ARG A 27 23.88 0.10 16.43
C ARG A 27 24.11 1.40 17.20
N PRO A 28 23.80 1.42 18.52
CA PRO A 28 24.18 2.52 19.39
C PRO A 28 25.67 2.89 19.24
N GLY A 29 25.96 4.19 19.14
CA GLY A 29 27.31 4.71 18.93
C GLY A 29 27.75 4.85 17.46
N GLN A 30 27.00 4.32 16.50
CA GLN A 30 27.28 4.53 15.06
C GLN A 30 26.70 5.86 14.54
N THR A 31 27.07 6.97 15.17
CA THR A 31 26.50 8.31 14.93
C THR A 31 26.57 8.73 13.46
N LYS A 32 27.68 8.46 12.77
CA LYS A 32 27.84 8.79 11.34
C LYS A 32 26.77 8.19 10.42
N PHE A 33 26.24 7.00 10.74
CA PHE A 33 25.17 6.39 9.96
C PHE A 33 23.82 7.05 10.27
N MET A 34 23.57 7.38 11.54
CA MET A 34 22.38 8.13 11.94
C MET A 34 22.36 9.54 11.33
N ASP A 35 23.48 10.25 11.35
CA ASP A 35 23.60 11.59 10.74
C ASP A 35 23.31 11.53 9.24
N ARG A 36 23.81 10.48 8.57
CA ARG A 36 23.55 10.27 7.14
C ARG A 36 22.09 9.94 6.87
N LEU A 37 21.46 9.08 7.68
CA LEU A 37 20.03 8.78 7.59
C LEU A 37 19.18 10.04 7.80
N SER A 38 19.50 10.84 8.82
CA SER A 38 18.82 12.11 9.13
C SER A 38 18.88 13.07 7.95
N ARG A 39 20.07 13.28 7.36
CA ARG A 39 20.23 14.13 6.18
C ARG A 39 19.37 13.65 5.01
N LEU A 40 19.39 12.35 4.70
CA LEU A 40 18.58 11.80 3.61
C LEU A 40 17.08 11.92 3.89
N ALA A 41 16.65 11.76 5.16
CA ALA A 41 15.26 11.93 5.54
C ALA A 41 14.79 13.38 5.36
N GLU A 42 15.63 14.36 5.67
CA GLU A 42 15.32 15.78 5.40
C GLU A 42 15.21 16.08 3.91
N GLU A 43 16.11 15.53 3.09
CA GLU A 43 16.05 15.66 1.63
C GLU A 43 14.77 15.01 1.08
N ALA A 44 14.49 13.77 1.48
CA ALA A 44 13.30 13.03 1.12
C ALA A 44 12.02 13.80 1.49
N ALA A 45 11.93 14.34 2.71
CA ALA A 45 10.76 15.08 3.17
C ALA A 45 10.46 16.33 2.33
N ARG A 46 11.47 16.99 1.74
CA ARG A 46 11.28 18.17 0.88
C ARG A 46 10.71 17.80 -0.49
N VAL A 47 11.18 16.69 -1.06
CA VAL A 47 10.84 16.27 -2.43
C VAL A 47 9.64 15.34 -2.51
N ALA A 48 9.39 14.55 -1.46
CA ALA A 48 8.36 13.52 -1.47
C ALA A 48 6.96 14.11 -1.71
N ARG A 49 6.22 13.50 -2.63
CA ARG A 49 4.81 13.80 -2.89
C ARG A 49 4.03 12.49 -2.95
N PRO A 50 3.99 11.73 -1.84
CA PRO A 50 3.27 10.47 -1.83
C PRO A 50 1.76 10.75 -1.92
N LYS A 51 1.05 9.92 -2.67
CA LYS A 51 -0.35 10.10 -3.03
C LYS A 51 -1.10 8.80 -2.86
N ALA A 52 -2.39 8.89 -2.55
CA ALA A 52 -3.22 7.71 -2.44
C ALA A 52 -4.65 8.00 -2.90
N VAL A 53 -5.34 6.97 -3.38
CA VAL A 53 -6.69 7.07 -3.89
C VAL A 53 -7.49 5.82 -3.55
N ALA A 54 -8.77 5.99 -3.24
CA ALA A 54 -9.74 4.91 -3.14
C ALA A 54 -11.00 5.26 -3.93
N ARG A 55 -11.66 4.26 -4.48
CA ARG A 55 -12.96 4.39 -5.15
C ARG A 55 -13.98 3.53 -4.40
N LEU A 56 -15.13 4.09 -4.03
CA LEU A 56 -16.27 3.33 -3.55
C LEU A 56 -16.90 2.58 -4.72
N CYS A 57 -16.99 1.25 -4.59
CA CYS A 57 -17.61 0.37 -5.56
C CYS A 57 -18.68 -0.49 -4.90
N GLY A 58 -19.77 -0.75 -5.61
CA GLY A 58 -20.73 -1.79 -5.23
C GLY A 58 -20.06 -3.16 -5.25
N LEU A 59 -20.53 -4.06 -4.39
CA LEU A 59 -20.01 -5.40 -4.26
C LEU A 59 -21.12 -6.44 -4.40
N THR A 60 -20.88 -7.48 -5.19
CA THR A 60 -21.79 -8.60 -5.39
C THR A 60 -21.02 -9.92 -5.35
N ILE A 61 -21.47 -10.87 -4.54
CA ILE A 61 -20.95 -12.24 -4.57
C ILE A 61 -21.60 -12.98 -5.76
N LEU A 62 -20.78 -13.50 -6.67
CA LEU A 62 -21.28 -14.18 -7.87
C LEU A 62 -21.39 -15.70 -7.66
N ASP A 63 -20.37 -16.31 -7.05
CA ASP A 63 -20.31 -17.74 -6.76
C ASP A 63 -19.38 -18.04 -5.57
N GLU A 64 -18.87 -19.26 -5.47
CA GLU A 64 -17.98 -19.71 -4.39
C GLU A 64 -16.57 -19.12 -4.49
N GLU A 65 -16.13 -18.67 -5.66
CA GLU A 65 -14.76 -18.18 -5.92
C GLU A 65 -14.71 -16.75 -6.45
N LYS A 66 -15.83 -16.20 -6.93
CA LYS A 66 -15.87 -14.92 -7.62
C LYS A 66 -16.66 -13.86 -6.87
N VAL A 67 -16.08 -12.66 -6.86
CA VAL A 67 -16.69 -11.44 -6.35
C VAL A 67 -16.63 -10.36 -7.42
N GLN A 68 -17.75 -9.71 -7.67
CA GLN A 68 -17.83 -8.52 -8.51
C GLN A 68 -17.66 -7.27 -7.65
N VAL A 69 -16.76 -6.38 -8.07
CA VAL A 69 -16.53 -5.07 -7.43
C VAL A 69 -16.62 -3.99 -8.50
N GLY A 70 -17.68 -3.20 -8.47
CA GLY A 70 -18.04 -2.32 -9.58
C GLY A 70 -18.25 -3.15 -10.86
N GLU A 71 -17.54 -2.78 -11.94
CA GLU A 71 -17.70 -3.43 -13.25
C GLU A 71 -16.75 -4.62 -13.47
N VAL A 72 -15.84 -4.90 -12.54
CA VAL A 72 -14.85 -5.99 -12.69
C VAL A 72 -15.15 -7.16 -11.77
N THR A 73 -14.77 -8.36 -12.20
CA THR A 73 -14.88 -9.59 -11.42
C THR A 73 -13.49 -10.04 -11.00
N PHE A 74 -13.29 -10.27 -9.72
CA PHE A 74 -12.07 -10.87 -9.16
C PHE A 74 -12.31 -12.35 -8.85
N SER A 75 -11.29 -13.19 -9.04
CA SER A 75 -11.30 -14.60 -8.65
C SER A 75 -10.42 -14.82 -7.42
N SER A 76 -11.06 -15.05 -6.27
CA SER A 76 -10.39 -15.45 -5.03
C SER A 76 -11.42 -15.97 -4.01
N PRO A 77 -11.33 -17.25 -3.62
CA PRO A 77 -12.16 -17.80 -2.54
C PRO A 77 -12.01 -17.01 -1.24
N LEU A 78 -10.81 -16.48 -0.96
CA LEU A 78 -10.55 -15.68 0.23
C LEU A 78 -11.22 -14.30 0.15
N LEU A 79 -11.15 -13.60 -0.98
CA LEU A 79 -11.88 -12.33 -1.12
C LEU A 79 -13.38 -12.56 -0.96
N ARG A 80 -13.93 -13.56 -1.67
CA ARG A 80 -15.33 -13.96 -1.59
C ARG A 80 -15.72 -14.20 -0.13
N GLN A 81 -14.95 -15.01 0.60
CA GLN A 81 -15.21 -15.30 2.02
C GLN A 81 -15.18 -14.02 2.88
N LYS A 82 -14.20 -13.14 2.66
CA LYS A 82 -14.02 -11.92 3.46
C LYS A 82 -15.05 -10.84 3.17
N MET A 83 -15.66 -10.87 2.00
CA MET A 83 -16.60 -9.87 1.52
C MET A 83 -18.06 -10.37 1.51
N ASP A 84 -18.30 -11.60 1.96
CA ASP A 84 -19.65 -12.16 2.06
C ASP A 84 -20.55 -11.29 2.95
N GLY A 85 -21.75 -10.96 2.46
CA GLY A 85 -22.69 -10.06 3.14
C GLY A 85 -22.34 -8.57 3.10
N LEU A 86 -21.21 -8.15 2.50
CA LEU A 86 -20.89 -6.74 2.30
C LEU A 86 -21.55 -6.20 1.03
N GLY A 87 -22.03 -4.96 1.05
CA GLY A 87 -22.61 -4.29 -0.13
C GLY A 87 -21.65 -3.38 -0.89
N ARG A 88 -20.44 -3.16 -0.37
CA ARG A 88 -19.46 -2.23 -0.93
C ARG A 88 -18.02 -2.63 -0.60
N ALA A 89 -17.11 -2.22 -1.46
CA ALA A 89 -15.67 -2.30 -1.23
C ALA A 89 -14.98 -1.05 -1.78
N PHE A 90 -13.70 -0.89 -1.42
CA PHE A 90 -12.91 0.26 -1.81
C PHE A 90 -11.58 -0.16 -2.45
N PRO A 91 -11.58 -0.46 -3.75
CA PRO A 91 -10.38 -0.49 -4.56
C PRO A 91 -9.51 0.72 -4.28
N TYR A 92 -8.22 0.50 -4.06
CA TYR A 92 -7.29 1.56 -3.70
C TYR A 92 -5.92 1.39 -4.35
N LEU A 93 -5.21 2.52 -4.42
CA LEU A 93 -3.82 2.61 -4.85
C LEU A 93 -3.14 3.70 -4.03
N ALA A 94 -1.94 3.42 -3.51
CA ALA A 94 -1.06 4.39 -2.89
C ALA A 94 0.33 4.30 -3.51
N SER A 95 1.04 5.42 -3.57
CA SER A 95 2.39 5.50 -4.12
C SER A 95 3.24 6.49 -3.33
N GLU A 96 4.53 6.23 -3.29
CA GLU A 96 5.56 7.16 -2.82
C GLU A 96 5.65 8.46 -3.64
N GLY A 97 5.10 8.49 -4.86
CA GLY A 97 5.23 9.60 -5.81
C GLY A 97 6.50 9.50 -6.66
N THR A 98 6.44 9.98 -7.90
CA THR A 98 7.58 9.93 -8.84
C THR A 98 8.76 10.75 -8.35
N GLU A 99 8.49 11.84 -7.63
CA GLU A 99 9.48 12.77 -7.10
C GLU A 99 10.44 12.09 -6.11
N LEU A 100 9.92 11.24 -5.22
CA LEU A 100 10.75 10.51 -4.26
C LEU A 100 11.50 9.35 -4.94
N ALA A 101 10.84 8.69 -5.90
CA ALA A 101 11.47 7.64 -6.68
C ALA A 101 12.66 8.18 -7.47
N ASP A 102 12.51 9.30 -8.17
CA ASP A 102 13.56 9.94 -8.96
C ASP A 102 14.71 10.45 -8.07
N TRP A 103 14.39 11.04 -6.91
CA TRP A 103 15.42 11.40 -5.92
C TRP A 103 16.24 10.18 -5.50
N SER A 104 15.61 9.04 -5.23
CA SER A 104 16.34 7.84 -4.81
C SER A 104 17.27 7.29 -5.89
N LEU A 105 16.90 7.43 -7.17
CA LEU A 105 17.73 7.03 -8.31
C LEU A 105 18.94 7.96 -8.52
N SER A 106 18.89 9.19 -7.99
CA SER A 106 20.03 10.11 -8.03
C SER A 106 21.16 9.73 -7.05
N LEU A 107 20.88 8.85 -6.08
CA LEU A 107 21.84 8.43 -5.07
C LEU A 107 22.79 7.35 -5.62
N SER A 108 24.10 7.61 -5.53
CA SER A 108 25.14 6.71 -6.05
C SER A 108 25.68 5.72 -5.01
N SER A 109 25.54 6.00 -3.72
CA SER A 109 26.03 5.13 -2.65
C SER A 109 25.05 4.00 -2.38
N SER A 110 25.52 2.75 -2.41
CA SER A 110 24.69 1.58 -2.06
C SER A 110 24.09 1.65 -0.65
N LEU A 111 24.81 2.25 0.31
CA LEU A 111 24.28 2.47 1.65
C LEU A 111 23.14 3.50 1.66
N GLU A 112 23.30 4.59 0.91
CA GLU A 112 22.27 5.62 0.82
C GLU A 112 21.04 5.12 0.07
N GLN A 113 21.21 4.24 -0.93
CA GLN A 113 20.09 3.54 -1.57
C GLN A 113 19.32 2.67 -0.58
N VAL A 114 20.01 1.95 0.33
CA VAL A 114 19.35 1.19 1.41
C VAL A 114 18.54 2.10 2.33
N PHE A 115 19.09 3.27 2.70
CA PHE A 115 18.36 4.24 3.53
C PHE A 115 17.18 4.84 2.77
N ALA A 116 17.36 5.20 1.50
CA ALA A 116 16.30 5.72 0.65
C ALA A 116 15.16 4.72 0.48
N SER A 117 15.45 3.44 0.26
CA SER A 117 14.45 2.37 0.23
C SER A 117 13.58 2.33 1.50
N ALA A 118 14.19 2.49 2.67
CA ALA A 118 13.43 2.51 3.94
C ALA A 118 12.55 3.77 4.07
N LEU A 119 13.03 4.94 3.61
CA LEU A 119 12.26 6.18 3.61
C LEU A 119 11.09 6.12 2.61
N ARG A 120 11.33 5.57 1.41
CA ARG A 120 10.31 5.34 0.37
C ARG A 120 9.18 4.44 0.86
N GLU A 121 9.53 3.37 1.56
CA GLU A 121 8.55 2.47 2.19
C GLU A 121 7.69 3.19 3.24
N VAL A 122 8.30 4.04 4.08
CA VAL A 122 7.55 4.84 5.06
C VAL A 122 6.60 5.83 4.36
N ALA A 123 7.04 6.45 3.26
CA ALA A 123 6.23 7.43 2.54
C ALA A 123 4.95 6.83 1.95
N VAL A 124 5.04 5.69 1.27
CA VAL A 124 3.85 5.00 0.75
C VAL A 124 2.96 4.49 1.88
N GLN A 125 3.54 4.02 2.99
CA GLN A 125 2.76 3.55 4.14
C GLN A 125 1.94 4.67 4.79
N GLN A 126 2.49 5.88 4.89
CA GLN A 126 1.75 7.02 5.43
C GLN A 126 0.62 7.49 4.50
N ALA A 127 0.84 7.44 3.18
CA ALA A 127 -0.22 7.74 2.22
C ALA A 127 -1.37 6.73 2.30
N GLU A 128 -1.05 5.43 2.36
CA GLU A 128 -2.05 4.37 2.58
C GLU A 128 -2.80 4.56 3.90
N ASN A 129 -2.09 4.85 5.00
CA ASN A 129 -2.71 5.04 6.31
C ASN A 129 -3.62 6.28 6.35
N LEU A 130 -3.22 7.38 5.72
CA LEU A 130 -4.05 8.59 5.63
C LEU A 130 -5.30 8.34 4.77
N LEU A 131 -5.16 7.57 3.68
CA LEU A 131 -6.29 7.15 2.87
C LEU A 131 -7.26 6.29 3.67
N GLU A 132 -6.76 5.29 4.43
CA GLU A 132 -7.59 4.45 5.30
C GLU A 132 -8.36 5.32 6.31
N ARG A 133 -7.67 6.22 7.03
CA ARG A 133 -8.32 7.13 7.99
C ARG A 133 -9.40 8.00 7.34
N THR A 134 -9.08 8.62 6.21
CA THR A 134 -10.03 9.47 5.47
C THR A 134 -11.26 8.67 5.03
N LEU A 135 -11.08 7.42 4.62
CA LEU A 135 -12.17 6.52 4.24
C LEU A 135 -13.04 6.16 5.44
N LEU A 136 -12.44 5.79 6.58
CA LEU A 136 -13.17 5.46 7.81
C LEU A 136 -14.03 6.64 8.27
N GLU A 137 -13.46 7.84 8.32
CA GLU A 137 -14.15 9.08 8.69
C GLU A 137 -15.28 9.42 7.73
N ARG A 138 -15.01 9.39 6.42
CA ARG A 138 -15.99 9.78 5.39
C ARG A 138 -17.22 8.88 5.36
N TYR A 139 -17.05 7.59 5.60
CA TYR A 139 -18.12 6.61 5.48
C TYR A 139 -18.65 6.08 6.81
N GLY A 140 -18.17 6.62 7.95
CA GLY A 140 -18.58 6.20 9.29
C GLY A 140 -18.26 4.74 9.58
N ILE A 141 -17.14 4.23 9.04
CA ILE A 141 -16.72 2.85 9.20
C ILE A 141 -15.78 2.76 10.40
N ALA A 142 -16.03 1.81 11.31
CA ALA A 142 -15.18 1.62 12.48
C ALA A 142 -13.80 1.05 12.11
N GLN A 143 -13.78 0.07 11.20
CA GLN A 143 -12.57 -0.60 10.75
C GLN A 143 -12.75 -1.22 9.37
N VAL A 144 -11.66 -1.23 8.60
CA VAL A 144 -11.54 -1.99 7.35
C VAL A 144 -10.39 -2.99 7.44
N SER A 145 -10.40 -4.02 6.63
CA SER A 145 -9.21 -4.79 6.27
C SER A 145 -8.82 -4.49 4.83
N ALA A 146 -7.58 -4.79 4.48
CA ALA A 146 -7.09 -4.70 3.11
C ALA A 146 -6.62 -6.07 2.65
N MET A 147 -6.87 -6.36 1.38
CA MET A 147 -6.20 -7.43 0.66
C MET A 147 -5.49 -6.82 -0.55
N ASN A 148 -4.42 -7.48 -1.02
CA ASN A 148 -3.62 -7.02 -2.16
C ASN A 148 -3.34 -8.21 -3.10
N PRO A 149 -3.54 -8.06 -4.42
CA PRO A 149 -3.14 -9.07 -5.41
C PRO A 149 -1.68 -9.50 -5.21
N GLY A 150 -1.39 -10.79 -5.32
CA GLY A 150 -0.04 -11.35 -5.21
C GLY A 150 0.53 -11.43 -3.79
N SER A 151 -0.09 -10.82 -2.78
CA SER A 151 0.37 -10.95 -1.38
C SER A 151 0.13 -12.34 -0.79
N LEU A 152 -0.87 -13.06 -1.29
CA LEU A 152 -1.21 -14.42 -0.91
C LEU A 152 -1.47 -15.23 -2.19
N LYS A 153 -1.09 -16.51 -2.20
CA LYS A 153 -1.34 -17.39 -3.36
C LYS A 153 -2.82 -17.49 -3.75
N VAL A 154 -3.72 -17.34 -2.77
CA VAL A 154 -5.18 -17.41 -2.96
C VAL A 154 -5.78 -16.17 -3.61
N TRP A 155 -4.98 -15.13 -3.87
CA TRP A 155 -5.37 -14.02 -4.73
C TRP A 155 -4.21 -13.60 -5.62
N SER A 156 -4.28 -13.99 -6.89
CA SER A 156 -3.15 -13.96 -7.82
C SER A 156 -2.66 -12.54 -8.12
N LEU A 157 -1.42 -12.40 -8.57
CA LEU A 157 -0.86 -11.09 -8.95
C LEU A 157 -1.54 -10.54 -10.21
N GLU A 158 -1.99 -11.42 -11.11
CA GLU A 158 -2.70 -11.10 -12.36
C GLU A 158 -3.98 -10.28 -12.12
N GLU A 159 -4.60 -10.44 -10.94
CA GLU A 159 -5.78 -9.68 -10.51
C GLU A 159 -5.48 -8.18 -10.30
N GLN A 160 -4.21 -7.78 -10.37
CA GLN A 160 -3.82 -6.39 -10.41
C GLN A 160 -4.26 -5.69 -11.70
N VAL A 161 -4.39 -6.41 -12.82
CA VAL A 161 -4.88 -5.85 -14.10
C VAL A 161 -6.33 -5.35 -13.98
N PRO A 162 -7.33 -6.18 -13.62
CA PRO A 162 -8.70 -5.71 -13.45
C PRO A 162 -8.82 -4.66 -12.33
N LEU A 163 -7.96 -4.71 -11.30
CA LEU A 163 -7.92 -3.67 -10.27
C LEU A 163 -7.49 -2.30 -10.83
N PHE A 164 -6.49 -2.27 -11.71
CA PHE A 164 -6.06 -1.04 -12.37
C PHE A 164 -7.10 -0.52 -13.37
N GLU A 165 -7.76 -1.40 -14.10
CA GLU A 165 -8.90 -1.05 -14.98
C GLU A 165 -10.05 -0.41 -14.18
N LEU A 166 -10.41 -1.03 -13.04
CA LEU A 166 -11.43 -0.52 -12.14
C LEU A 166 -11.08 0.84 -11.55
N LEU A 167 -9.79 1.14 -11.35
CA LEU A 167 -9.31 2.42 -10.84
C LEU A 167 -9.10 3.46 -11.93
N ALA A 168 -9.09 3.10 -13.22
CA ALA A 168 -8.83 4.04 -14.30
C ALA A 168 -9.81 5.23 -14.29
N PRO A 169 -9.35 6.47 -14.62
CA PRO A 169 -7.98 6.87 -14.97
C PRO A 169 -7.13 7.32 -13.76
N LEU A 170 -7.46 6.88 -12.54
CA LEU A 170 -6.81 7.37 -11.31
C LEU A 170 -5.32 7.00 -11.20
N PRO A 171 -4.84 5.80 -11.59
CA PRO A 171 -3.42 5.47 -11.52
C PRO A 171 -2.53 6.48 -12.26
N GLU A 172 -2.94 6.91 -13.46
CA GLU A 172 -2.23 7.92 -14.25
C GLU A 172 -2.14 9.26 -13.50
N LYS A 173 -3.21 9.70 -12.84
CA LYS A 173 -3.21 10.93 -12.03
C LYS A 173 -2.27 10.85 -10.83
N LEU A 174 -2.07 9.65 -10.29
CA LEU A 174 -1.11 9.40 -9.21
C LEU A 174 0.33 9.28 -9.73
N GLY A 175 0.54 9.25 -11.05
CA GLY A 175 1.83 8.98 -11.67
C GLY A 175 2.25 7.52 -11.59
N VAL A 176 1.28 6.60 -11.43
CA VAL A 176 1.54 5.16 -11.30
C VAL A 176 1.18 4.41 -12.58
N THR A 177 2.12 3.59 -13.04
CA THR A 177 1.96 2.71 -14.19
C THR A 177 2.09 1.26 -13.76
N LEU A 178 1.19 0.40 -14.25
CA LEU A 178 1.34 -1.06 -14.17
C LEU A 178 2.16 -1.55 -15.36
N LEU A 179 3.29 -2.20 -15.09
CA LEU A 179 4.18 -2.75 -16.11
C LEU A 179 3.66 -4.11 -16.63
N PRO A 180 4.12 -4.60 -17.79
CA PRO A 180 3.77 -5.94 -18.28
C PRO A 180 4.15 -7.08 -17.32
N SER A 181 5.14 -6.85 -16.45
CA SER A 181 5.51 -7.76 -15.36
C SER A 181 4.55 -7.76 -14.17
N LEU A 182 3.48 -6.96 -14.23
CA LEU A 182 2.54 -6.66 -13.15
C LEU A 182 3.16 -5.88 -11.98
N MET A 183 4.43 -5.46 -12.10
CA MET A 183 5.02 -4.55 -11.12
C MET A 183 4.51 -3.12 -11.35
N MET A 184 4.39 -2.36 -10.27
CA MET A 184 4.04 -0.95 -10.36
C MET A 184 5.29 -0.08 -10.45
N ARG A 185 5.16 1.04 -11.16
CA ARG A 185 6.14 2.14 -11.17
C ARG A 185 5.43 3.43 -10.76
N PRO A 186 5.88 4.17 -9.73
CA PRO A 186 7.04 3.91 -8.87
C PRO A 186 7.00 2.57 -8.12
N GLU A 187 8.17 2.03 -7.80
CA GLU A 187 8.35 0.69 -7.20
C GLU A 187 7.67 0.57 -5.84
N TYR A 188 7.75 1.62 -5.00
CA TYR A 188 7.00 1.65 -3.74
C TYR A 188 5.60 2.20 -4.00
N SER A 189 4.79 1.36 -4.62
CA SER A 189 3.36 1.54 -4.73
C SER A 189 2.66 0.30 -4.18
N VAL A 190 1.43 0.47 -3.70
CA VAL A 190 0.58 -0.60 -3.20
C VAL A 190 -0.83 -0.43 -3.74
N SER A 191 -1.41 -1.50 -4.27
CA SER A 191 -2.80 -1.52 -4.70
C SER A 191 -3.53 -2.66 -4.01
N GLY A 192 -4.81 -2.49 -3.76
CA GLY A 192 -5.63 -3.53 -3.16
C GLY A 192 -7.09 -3.15 -3.09
N VAL A 193 -7.82 -3.85 -2.23
CA VAL A 193 -9.22 -3.55 -1.93
C VAL A 193 -9.37 -3.46 -0.42
N PHE A 194 -9.85 -2.32 0.07
CA PHE A 194 -10.35 -2.21 1.44
C PHE A 194 -11.80 -2.71 1.52
N PHE A 195 -12.15 -3.36 2.62
CA PHE A 195 -13.51 -3.80 2.92
C PHE A 195 -13.79 -3.71 4.41
N GLN A 196 -15.02 -3.35 4.75
CA GLN A 196 -15.45 -3.22 6.15
C GLN A 196 -15.40 -4.57 6.86
N THR A 197 -15.07 -4.56 8.14
CA THR A 197 -15.01 -5.78 8.95
C THR A 197 -15.14 -5.48 10.43
N ASP A 198 -15.67 -6.44 11.19
CA ASP A 198 -15.70 -6.39 12.66
C ASP A 198 -14.40 -6.92 13.28
N SER A 199 -13.56 -7.62 12.50
CA SER A 199 -12.32 -8.23 12.97
C SER A 199 -11.20 -8.06 11.93
N LYS A 200 -10.18 -7.26 12.29
CA LYS A 200 -9.05 -6.94 11.41
C LYS A 200 -8.35 -8.20 10.91
N PHE A 201 -8.30 -8.33 9.59
CA PHE A 201 -7.53 -9.31 8.87
C PHE A 201 -6.25 -8.66 8.34
N TYR A 202 -5.16 -9.41 8.40
CA TYR A 202 -3.89 -9.05 7.77
C TYR A 202 -3.45 -10.21 6.90
N ASN A 203 -3.03 -9.93 5.67
CA ASN A 203 -2.45 -10.95 4.77
C ASN A 203 -1.32 -11.74 5.47
N CYS A 204 -0.59 -11.13 6.42
CA CYS A 204 0.44 -11.79 7.23
C CYS A 204 -0.03 -13.06 7.93
N GLN A 205 -1.31 -13.17 8.33
CA GLN A 205 -1.87 -14.35 8.99
C GLN A 205 -1.79 -15.60 8.09
N LEU A 206 -1.81 -15.43 6.77
CA LEU A 206 -1.77 -16.53 5.80
C LEU A 206 -0.49 -16.55 4.96
N CYS A 207 0.50 -15.71 5.32
CA CYS A 207 1.76 -15.60 4.59
C CYS A 207 2.82 -16.58 5.13
N PRO A 208 3.30 -17.55 4.33
CA PRO A 208 4.26 -18.58 4.78
C PRO A 208 5.69 -18.06 4.96
N LYS A 209 5.97 -16.79 4.63
CA LYS A 209 7.31 -16.20 4.77
C LYS A 209 7.68 -16.08 6.24
N LYS A 210 8.58 -16.94 6.73
CA LYS A 210 8.99 -17.00 8.14
C LYS A 210 9.57 -15.67 8.64
N GLU A 211 10.62 -15.19 7.97
CA GLU A 211 11.30 -13.95 8.32
C GLU A 211 10.84 -12.83 7.38
N CYS A 212 9.90 -12.01 7.86
CA CYS A 212 9.45 -10.82 7.14
C CYS A 212 9.58 -9.61 8.07
N PRO A 213 10.45 -8.63 7.76
CA PRO A 213 10.63 -7.45 8.60
C PRO A 213 9.36 -6.58 8.69
N ASN A 214 8.43 -6.74 7.74
CA ASN A 214 7.19 -5.96 7.66
C ASN A 214 5.98 -6.73 8.19
N ARG A 215 6.20 -7.84 8.93
CA ARG A 215 5.13 -8.69 9.46
C ARG A 215 4.32 -7.93 10.52
N ARG A 216 3.05 -7.67 10.22
CA ARG A 216 2.11 -6.98 11.14
C ARG A 216 1.50 -7.89 12.20
N THR A 217 1.46 -9.20 11.96
CA THR A 217 0.90 -10.21 12.90
C THR A 217 1.52 -11.59 12.65
N PRO A 218 1.57 -12.49 13.66
CA PRO A 218 2.02 -13.86 13.50
C PRO A 218 1.31 -14.61 12.36
N SER A 219 2.04 -15.52 11.71
CA SER A 219 1.48 -16.43 10.70
C SER A 219 0.68 -17.53 11.39
N LEU A 220 -0.46 -17.90 10.81
CA LEU A 220 -1.28 -19.06 11.18
C LEU A 220 -0.95 -20.28 10.32
N VAL A 221 -0.25 -20.07 9.21
CA VAL A 221 0.25 -21.15 8.35
C VAL A 221 1.70 -21.47 8.74
N THR A 222 1.96 -22.74 9.00
CA THR A 222 3.27 -23.31 9.38
C THR A 222 4.12 -23.65 8.17
#